data_AF-D8UHE8-F1
#
_entry.id   AF-D8UHE8-F1
#
_cell.length_a   1.000
_cell.length_b   1.000
_cell.length_c   1.000
_cell.angle_alpha   90.00
_cell.angle_beta   90.00
_cell.angle_gamma   90.00
#
_symmetry.space_group_name_H-M   'P 1'
#
loop_
_entity.id
_entity.type
_entity.pdbx_description
1 polymer ?
#
loop_
_entity_poly.entity_id
_entity_poly.type
_entity_poly.pdbx_seq_one_letter_code
_entity_poly.pdbx_strand_id
1 'polypeptide(L)'
;MSNLEAVLIAKGINADVAKACSLLFGSYEEALPFIDPPVLPGDIKEYYSLKYHRYYYHCSTTDITTWELPPQLQLSEWLLDASTTGMDVRQCRKLLSAVLRAVQTNAHKGESLWTALTLLGRLTGNIVGCGNTVEKYRTVRTSNPKIREALDVVPGAEAVLLAAGFRHGGSDTLAFPPPGDEGGAMRALMAVNAKLHQLISRKVGRDGSDRLVTRKHDAPRGEFRYECELCPGYNLCEACWDQFMSDTLSPAHARDHPFHTHHPKASQHNLRSNVSDSNPWGVLVAGGSAARARERLKQRTGL
;
A
#
# COMPACT_ATOMS: atom_id res chain seq x y z
N MET A 1 27.60 -7.51 15.78
CA MET A 1 27.38 -7.69 14.33
C MET A 1 27.38 -9.18 14.08
N SER A 2 26.38 -9.69 13.37
CA SER A 2 26.39 -11.08 12.94
C SER A 2 27.50 -11.27 11.90
N ASN A 3 28.01 -12.50 11.74
CA ASN A 3 29.02 -12.80 10.73
C ASN A 3 28.55 -12.38 9.31
N LEU A 4 27.26 -12.56 9.03
CA LEU A 4 26.65 -12.21 7.74
C LEU A 4 26.63 -10.69 7.47
N GLU A 5 26.30 -9.86 8.45
CA GLU A 5 26.28 -8.39 8.29
C GLU A 5 27.65 -7.85 7.86
N ALA A 6 28.72 -8.30 8.51
CA ALA A 6 30.08 -7.89 8.18
C ALA A 6 30.50 -8.36 6.77
N VAL A 7 30.15 -9.59 6.38
CA VAL A 7 30.42 -10.14 5.04
C VAL A 7 29.72 -9.31 3.96
N LEU A 8 28.47 -8.92 4.17
CA LEU A 8 27.70 -8.12 3.21
C LEU A 8 28.27 -6.71 3.06
N ILE A 9 28.65 -6.06 4.16
CA ILE A 9 29.28 -4.73 4.14
C ILE A 9 30.63 -4.80 3.41
N ALA A 10 31.45 -5.83 3.65
CA ALA A 10 32.72 -6.02 2.97
C ALA A 10 32.56 -6.21 1.45
N LYS A 11 31.38 -6.65 0.99
CA LYS A 11 31.00 -6.76 -0.42
C LYS A 11 30.36 -5.49 -1.00
N GLY A 12 30.36 -4.39 -0.24
CA GLY A 12 29.84 -3.09 -0.69
C GLY A 12 28.32 -2.94 -0.56
N ILE A 13 27.64 -3.88 0.11
CA ILE A 13 26.20 -3.74 0.37
C ILE A 13 26.00 -2.65 1.43
N ASN A 14 24.99 -1.80 1.21
CA ASN A 14 24.61 -0.76 2.15
C ASN A 14 24.37 -1.31 3.57
N ALA A 15 24.81 -0.59 4.61
CA ALA A 15 24.75 -1.07 5.99
C ALA A 15 23.33 -1.40 6.48
N ASP A 16 22.31 -0.61 6.12
CA ASP A 16 20.93 -0.86 6.52
C ASP A 16 20.38 -2.14 5.84
N VAL A 17 20.71 -2.33 4.57
CA VAL A 17 20.35 -3.53 3.79
C VAL A 17 21.07 -4.76 4.35
N ALA A 18 22.38 -4.66 4.61
CA ALA A 18 23.19 -5.71 5.19
C ALA A 18 22.67 -6.14 6.57
N LYS A 19 22.32 -5.17 7.43
CA LYS A 19 21.71 -5.42 8.73
C LYS A 19 20.39 -6.17 8.58
N ALA A 20 19.50 -5.71 7.70
CA ALA A 20 18.22 -6.37 7.47
C ALA A 20 18.39 -7.79 6.92
N CYS A 21 19.25 -7.99 5.93
CA CYS A 21 19.58 -9.32 5.42
C CYS A 21 20.10 -10.24 6.54
N SER A 22 20.95 -9.72 7.42
CA SER A 22 21.47 -10.49 8.54
C SER A 22 20.42 -10.86 9.60
N LEU A 23 19.32 -10.11 9.67
CA LEU A 23 18.17 -10.45 10.49
C LEU A 23 17.29 -11.51 9.80
N LEU A 24 17.22 -11.52 8.48
CA LEU A 24 16.27 -12.31 7.70
C LEU A 24 16.83 -13.66 7.22
N PHE A 25 18.13 -13.75 7.00
CA PHE A 25 18.78 -14.87 6.32
C PHE A 25 19.88 -15.47 7.19
N GLY A 26 20.08 -16.78 7.06
CA GLY A 26 21.11 -17.52 7.78
C GLY A 26 22.49 -17.47 7.11
N SER A 27 22.53 -17.20 5.81
CA SER A 27 23.78 -17.17 5.03
C SER A 27 23.78 -16.10 3.93
N TYR A 28 24.96 -15.91 3.31
CA TYR A 28 25.13 -15.01 2.17
C TYR A 28 24.37 -15.52 0.94
N GLU A 29 24.40 -16.83 0.71
CA GLU A 29 23.73 -17.50 -0.40
C GLU A 29 22.21 -17.34 -0.33
N GLU A 30 21.63 -17.39 0.88
CA GLU A 30 20.21 -17.11 1.08
C GLU A 30 19.85 -15.64 0.83
N ALA A 31 20.75 -14.70 1.16
CA ALA A 31 20.54 -13.27 0.97
C ALA A 31 20.76 -12.84 -0.48
N LEU A 32 21.57 -13.57 -1.25
CA LEU A 32 22.02 -13.21 -2.59
C LEU A 32 20.89 -12.81 -3.54
N PRO A 33 19.76 -13.56 -3.65
CA PRO A 33 18.66 -13.19 -4.54
C PRO A 33 18.01 -11.85 -4.19
N PHE A 34 18.18 -11.35 -2.97
CA PHE A 34 17.56 -10.12 -2.47
C PHE A 34 18.47 -8.90 -2.57
N ILE A 35 19.78 -9.10 -2.79
CA ILE A 35 20.78 -8.03 -2.83
C ILE A 35 21.44 -7.86 -4.20
N ASP A 36 21.50 -8.92 -5.00
CA ASP A 36 22.03 -8.81 -6.36
C ASP A 36 21.13 -7.95 -7.22
N PRO A 37 21.67 -7.11 -8.12
CA PRO A 37 20.87 -6.30 -9.02
C PRO A 37 19.90 -7.20 -9.78
N PRO A 38 18.60 -6.88 -9.77
CA PRO A 38 17.64 -7.73 -10.45
C PRO A 38 17.91 -7.72 -11.96
N VAL A 39 17.95 -8.90 -12.58
CA VAL A 39 17.83 -9.02 -14.03
C VAL A 39 16.36 -8.80 -14.38
N LEU A 40 15.99 -7.53 -14.55
CA LEU A 40 14.63 -7.14 -14.86
C LEU A 40 14.37 -7.32 -16.36
N PRO A 41 13.20 -7.83 -16.77
CA PRO A 41 12.87 -8.02 -18.19
C PRO A 41 12.60 -6.71 -18.95
N GLY A 42 12.90 -5.55 -18.36
CA GLY A 42 12.76 -4.23 -18.97
C GLY A 42 12.84 -3.11 -17.93
N ASP A 43 12.46 -1.92 -18.37
CA ASP A 43 12.45 -0.72 -17.52
C ASP A 43 11.32 -0.81 -16.48
N ILE A 44 11.71 -0.94 -15.21
CA ILE A 44 10.77 -0.84 -14.09
C ILE A 44 10.61 0.62 -13.68
N LYS A 45 9.40 1.14 -13.81
CA LYS A 45 8.98 2.42 -13.24
C LYS A 45 8.42 2.21 -11.85
N GLU A 46 8.90 3.01 -10.90
CA GLU A 46 8.45 3.00 -9.53
C GLU A 46 7.47 4.16 -9.26
N TYR A 47 6.29 3.84 -8.71
CA TYR A 47 5.26 4.80 -8.32
C TYR A 47 4.96 4.69 -6.84
N TYR A 48 4.64 5.81 -6.18
CA TYR A 48 4.19 5.80 -4.79
C TYR A 48 2.71 6.08 -4.68
N SER A 49 2.01 5.30 -3.88
CA SER A 49 0.71 5.75 -3.36
C SER A 49 0.92 6.49 -2.06
N LEU A 50 0.57 7.78 -2.02
CA LEU A 50 0.42 8.51 -0.77
C LEU A 50 -0.71 7.91 0.08
N LYS A 51 -1.81 7.48 -0.54
CA LYS A 51 -2.98 6.91 0.14
C LYS A 51 -2.65 5.64 0.92
N TYR A 52 -1.83 4.75 0.35
CA TYR A 52 -1.51 3.47 0.96
C TYR A 52 -0.10 3.41 1.55
N HIS A 53 0.71 4.45 1.33
CA HIS A 53 2.14 4.48 1.66
C HIS A 53 2.90 3.27 1.11
N ARG A 54 2.69 2.99 -0.18
CA ARG A 54 3.26 1.81 -0.87
C ARG A 54 3.85 2.16 -2.21
N TYR A 55 4.95 1.48 -2.55
CA TYR A 55 5.49 1.48 -3.90
C TYR A 55 4.64 0.62 -4.84
N TYR A 56 4.69 0.90 -6.12
CA TYR A 56 4.07 0.13 -7.19
C TYR A 56 5.09 0.10 -8.32
N TYR A 57 5.40 -1.10 -8.81
CA TYR A 57 6.46 -1.32 -9.79
C TYR A 57 5.85 -1.71 -11.13
N HIS A 58 5.92 -0.87 -12.14
CA HIS A 58 5.39 -1.16 -13.48
C HIS A 58 6.53 -1.51 -14.41
N CYS A 59 6.51 -2.69 -15.01
CA CYS A 59 7.45 -3.06 -16.06
C CYS A 59 6.82 -2.73 -17.42
N SER A 60 7.48 -1.92 -18.25
CA SER A 60 6.94 -1.52 -19.56
C SER A 60 6.86 -2.67 -20.58
N THR A 61 7.65 -3.73 -20.38
CA THR A 61 7.83 -4.81 -21.35
C THR A 61 7.09 -6.09 -20.99
N THR A 62 6.55 -6.18 -19.77
CA THR A 62 5.91 -7.40 -19.26
C THR A 62 4.73 -7.04 -18.37
N ASP A 63 3.68 -7.87 -18.39
CA ASP A 63 2.57 -7.80 -17.44
C ASP A 63 2.95 -8.19 -16.00
N ILE A 64 4.24 -8.10 -15.63
CA ILE A 64 4.71 -8.39 -14.27
C ILE A 64 3.95 -7.48 -13.31
N THR A 65 3.20 -8.14 -12.45
CA THR A 65 2.37 -7.53 -11.43
C THR A 65 3.11 -7.53 -10.10
N THR A 66 2.71 -6.65 -9.18
CA THR A 66 3.37 -6.40 -7.88
C THR A 66 3.36 -7.60 -6.91
N TRP A 67 2.87 -8.77 -7.31
CA TRP A 67 2.97 -10.03 -6.54
C TRP A 67 3.97 -11.04 -7.13
N GLU A 68 4.49 -10.77 -8.33
CA GLU A 68 5.61 -11.49 -8.97
C GLU A 68 6.90 -10.67 -8.85
N LEU A 69 7.00 -9.87 -7.78
CA LEU A 69 8.16 -9.02 -7.56
C LEU A 69 9.43 -9.86 -7.45
N PRO A 70 10.48 -9.51 -8.20
CA PRO A 70 11.84 -9.98 -7.93
C PRO A 70 12.15 -9.88 -6.44
N PRO A 71 12.89 -10.83 -5.85
CA PRO A 71 13.12 -10.87 -4.41
C PRO A 71 13.66 -9.54 -3.84
N GLN A 72 14.48 -8.83 -4.61
CA GLN A 72 15.03 -7.51 -4.27
C GLN A 72 13.93 -6.48 -3.95
N LEU A 73 12.88 -6.42 -4.78
CA LEU A 73 11.77 -5.49 -4.56
C LEU A 73 10.95 -5.90 -3.34
N GLN A 74 10.90 -7.19 -3.00
CA GLN A 74 10.27 -7.65 -1.75
C GLN A 74 11.06 -7.16 -0.52
N LEU A 75 12.40 -7.23 -0.55
CA LEU A 75 13.24 -6.70 0.52
C LEU A 75 13.03 -5.19 0.72
N SER A 76 13.00 -4.43 -0.37
CA SER A 76 12.70 -2.99 -0.33
C SER A 76 11.33 -2.69 0.28
N GLU A 77 10.30 -3.48 -0.06
CA GLU A 77 8.97 -3.35 0.55
C GLU A 77 8.99 -3.69 2.05
N TRP A 78 9.74 -4.71 2.48
CA TRP A 78 9.85 -5.06 3.91
C TRP A 78 10.55 -3.97 4.72
N LEU A 79 11.59 -3.37 4.15
CA LEU A 79 12.32 -2.24 4.74
C LEU A 79 11.44 -0.99 4.84
N LEU A 80 10.66 -0.68 3.79
CA LEU A 80 9.68 0.40 3.82
C LEU A 80 8.65 0.17 4.93
N ASP A 81 8.13 -1.05 5.07
CA ASP A 81 7.16 -1.38 6.10
C ASP A 81 7.73 -1.25 7.50
N ALA A 82 8.94 -1.75 7.72
CA ALA A 82 9.62 -1.60 8.99
C ALA A 82 9.78 -0.12 9.35
N SER A 83 10.16 0.72 8.38
CA SER A 83 10.34 2.16 8.55
C SER A 83 9.02 2.91 8.81
N THR A 84 7.96 2.59 8.08
CA THR A 84 6.67 3.29 8.16
C THR A 84 5.83 2.84 9.36
N THR A 85 5.90 1.57 9.71
CA THR A 85 5.13 0.99 10.82
C THR A 85 5.94 0.91 12.11
N GLY A 86 7.26 1.10 12.08
CA GLY A 86 8.11 0.90 13.25
C GLY A 86 8.12 -0.55 13.75
N MET A 87 7.78 -1.52 12.89
CA MET A 87 7.89 -2.94 13.16
C MET A 87 9.29 -3.47 12.82
N ASP A 88 9.64 -4.63 13.37
CA ASP A 88 10.85 -5.34 12.95
C ASP A 88 10.68 -5.94 11.54
N VAL A 89 11.78 -5.95 10.76
CA VAL A 89 11.76 -6.42 9.37
C VAL A 89 11.36 -7.90 9.26
N ARG A 90 11.64 -8.74 10.27
CA ARG A 90 11.18 -10.15 10.29
C ARG A 90 9.67 -10.24 10.40
N GLN A 91 9.07 -9.35 11.19
CA GLN A 91 7.62 -9.28 11.30
C GLN A 91 7.02 -8.81 9.98
N CYS A 92 7.56 -7.74 9.36
CA CYS A 92 7.13 -7.27 8.05
C CYS A 92 7.19 -8.37 6.98
N ARG A 93 8.33 -9.09 6.89
CA ARG A 93 8.48 -10.25 6.00
C ARG A 93 7.40 -11.30 6.26
N LYS A 94 7.19 -11.69 7.52
CA LYS A 94 6.18 -12.71 7.88
C LYS A 94 4.77 -12.29 7.45
N LEU A 95 4.38 -11.05 7.72
CA LEU A 95 3.07 -10.52 7.34
C LEU A 95 2.86 -10.50 5.83
N LEU A 96 3.82 -9.91 5.10
CA LEU A 96 3.70 -9.78 3.66
C LEU A 96 3.81 -11.14 2.96
N SER A 97 4.62 -12.06 3.47
CA SER A 97 4.70 -13.42 2.95
C SER A 97 3.38 -14.17 3.09
N ALA A 98 2.61 -13.94 4.16
CA ALA A 98 1.29 -14.56 4.31
C ALA A 98 0.33 -14.09 3.21
N VAL A 99 0.32 -12.78 2.92
CA VAL A 99 -0.50 -12.20 1.85
C VAL A 99 -0.05 -12.68 0.48
N LEU A 100 1.25 -12.61 0.19
CA LEU A 100 1.81 -13.02 -1.10
C LEU A 100 1.61 -14.51 -1.35
N ARG A 101 1.82 -15.36 -0.33
CA ARG A 101 1.56 -16.79 -0.45
C ARG A 101 0.10 -17.06 -0.77
N ALA A 102 -0.84 -16.42 -0.05
CA ALA A 102 -2.27 -16.58 -0.31
C ALA A 102 -2.65 -16.17 -1.75
N VAL A 103 -2.01 -15.15 -2.31
CA VAL A 103 -2.22 -14.72 -3.70
C VAL A 103 -1.61 -15.72 -4.68
N GLN A 104 -0.32 -16.04 -4.52
CA GLN A 104 0.44 -16.88 -5.45
C GLN A 104 -0.14 -18.30 -5.55
N THR A 105 -0.50 -18.93 -4.42
CA THR A 105 -1.06 -20.28 -4.43
C THR A 105 -2.45 -20.34 -5.04
N ASN A 106 -3.15 -19.21 -5.12
CA ASN A 106 -4.52 -19.11 -5.61
C ASN A 106 -4.65 -18.31 -6.90
N ALA A 107 -3.54 -17.94 -7.56
CA ALA A 107 -3.53 -17.10 -8.75
C ALA A 107 -4.37 -17.70 -9.89
N HIS A 108 -4.36 -19.04 -10.01
CA HIS A 108 -5.15 -19.81 -10.98
C HIS A 108 -6.67 -19.62 -10.84
N LYS A 109 -7.16 -19.12 -9.70
CA LYS A 109 -8.61 -18.89 -9.46
C LYS A 109 -9.13 -17.61 -10.10
N GLY A 110 -8.27 -16.85 -10.79
CA GLY A 110 -8.68 -15.72 -11.61
C GLY A 110 -9.54 -14.73 -10.82
N GLU A 111 -10.71 -14.39 -11.35
CA GLU A 111 -11.55 -13.34 -10.79
C GLU A 111 -11.94 -13.55 -9.32
N SER A 112 -12.28 -14.78 -8.94
CA SER A 112 -12.74 -15.14 -7.60
C SER A 112 -11.72 -14.81 -6.52
N LEU A 113 -10.42 -15.04 -6.78
CA LEU A 113 -9.34 -14.66 -5.87
C LEU A 113 -9.44 -13.18 -5.49
N TRP A 114 -9.60 -12.32 -6.48
CA TRP A 114 -9.57 -10.88 -6.25
C TRP A 114 -10.85 -10.34 -5.62
N THR A 115 -11.98 -10.98 -5.89
CA THR A 115 -13.22 -10.72 -5.16
C THR A 115 -13.03 -11.03 -3.67
N ALA A 116 -12.40 -12.17 -3.35
CA ALA A 116 -12.05 -12.53 -1.98
C ALA A 116 -11.04 -11.55 -1.36
N LEU A 117 -9.97 -11.19 -2.06
CA LEU A 117 -8.99 -10.20 -1.57
C LEU A 117 -9.63 -8.82 -1.34
N THR A 118 -10.57 -8.41 -2.20
CA THR A 118 -11.34 -7.17 -2.03
C THR A 118 -12.19 -7.21 -0.77
N LEU A 119 -12.78 -8.35 -0.44
CA LEU A 119 -13.49 -8.53 0.82
C LEU A 119 -12.54 -8.44 2.02
N LEU A 120 -11.39 -9.14 1.98
CA LEU A 120 -10.39 -9.07 3.05
C LEU A 120 -9.91 -7.63 3.27
N GLY A 121 -9.57 -6.91 2.19
CA GLY A 121 -9.17 -5.51 2.24
C GLY A 121 -10.26 -4.61 2.83
N ARG A 122 -11.54 -4.90 2.58
CA ARG A 122 -12.64 -4.17 3.22
C ARG A 122 -12.76 -4.47 4.71
N LEU A 123 -12.63 -5.73 5.12
CA LEU A 123 -12.68 -6.13 6.52
C LEU A 123 -11.56 -5.45 7.33
N THR A 124 -10.33 -5.49 6.83
CA THR A 124 -9.19 -4.82 7.46
C THR A 124 -9.30 -3.30 7.38
N GLY A 125 -9.74 -2.78 6.23
CA GLY A 125 -9.86 -1.35 5.95
C GLY A 125 -10.91 -0.65 6.82
N ASN A 126 -11.96 -1.35 7.23
CA ASN A 126 -12.97 -0.81 8.15
C ASN A 126 -12.37 -0.49 9.52
N ILE A 127 -11.53 -1.37 10.07
CA ILE A 127 -10.86 -1.17 11.36
C ILE A 127 -9.78 -0.08 11.23
N VAL A 128 -8.98 -0.11 10.16
CA VAL A 128 -7.95 0.92 9.90
C VAL A 128 -8.58 2.30 9.73
N GLY A 129 -9.65 2.40 8.94
CA GLY A 129 -10.32 3.65 8.62
C GLY A 129 -11.00 4.32 9.83
N CYS A 130 -11.42 3.54 10.82
CA CYS A 130 -11.97 4.08 12.06
C CYS A 130 -10.94 4.16 13.21
N GLY A 131 -9.67 3.83 12.97
CA GLY A 131 -8.65 3.81 14.03
C GLY A 131 -8.98 2.83 15.16
N ASN A 132 -9.62 1.69 14.85
CA ASN A 132 -10.08 0.67 15.80
C ASN A 132 -11.11 1.17 16.85
N THR A 133 -11.77 2.31 16.63
CA THR A 133 -12.73 2.89 17.60
C THR A 133 -14.12 2.26 17.56
N VAL A 134 -14.46 1.55 16.48
CA VAL A 134 -15.80 1.00 16.27
C VAL A 134 -15.79 -0.51 16.51
N GLU A 135 -16.40 -0.94 17.61
CA GLU A 135 -16.41 -2.33 18.06
C GLU A 135 -16.94 -3.33 17.03
N LYS A 136 -18.03 -2.98 16.32
CA LYS A 136 -18.66 -3.89 15.34
C LYS A 136 -17.71 -4.32 14.20
N TYR A 137 -16.67 -3.54 13.91
CA TYR A 137 -15.70 -3.87 12.85
C TYR A 137 -14.61 -4.83 13.31
N ARG A 138 -14.43 -5.01 14.63
CA ARG A 138 -13.40 -5.91 15.19
C ARG A 138 -13.77 -7.39 15.03
N THR A 139 -15.04 -7.69 14.80
CA THR A 139 -15.55 -9.07 14.81
C THR A 139 -15.89 -9.51 13.39
N VAL A 140 -15.34 -10.65 12.98
CA VAL A 140 -15.61 -11.30 11.69
C VAL A 140 -16.20 -12.67 11.99
N ARG A 141 -17.47 -12.87 11.62
CA ARG A 141 -18.13 -14.18 11.70
C ARG A 141 -17.80 -14.99 10.46
N THR A 142 -16.96 -16.02 10.60
CA THR A 142 -16.55 -16.91 9.50
C THR A 142 -17.71 -17.75 8.97
N SER A 143 -18.79 -17.92 9.76
CA SER A 143 -20.06 -18.51 9.32
C SER A 143 -20.88 -17.64 8.37
N ASN A 144 -20.57 -16.34 8.25
CA ASN A 144 -21.27 -15.46 7.31
C ASN A 144 -21.05 -15.95 5.87
N PRO A 145 -22.11 -16.15 5.05
CA PRO A 145 -21.98 -16.76 3.74
C PRO A 145 -20.95 -16.11 2.82
N LYS A 146 -20.88 -14.76 2.80
CA LYS A 146 -19.94 -14.01 1.95
C LYS A 146 -18.51 -14.11 2.44
N ILE A 147 -18.31 -14.13 3.76
CA ILE A 147 -16.98 -14.26 4.36
C ILE A 147 -16.49 -15.69 4.15
N ARG A 148 -17.33 -16.69 4.45
CA ARG A 148 -17.04 -18.10 4.24
C ARG A 148 -16.63 -18.38 2.80
N GLU A 149 -17.43 -17.93 1.83
CA GLU A 149 -17.13 -18.08 0.41
C GLU A 149 -15.76 -17.48 0.05
N ALA A 150 -15.44 -16.28 0.54
CA ALA A 150 -14.13 -15.68 0.30
C ALA A 150 -12.97 -16.46 0.94
N LEU A 151 -13.17 -17.01 2.15
CA LEU A 151 -12.18 -17.85 2.84
C LEU A 151 -11.99 -19.19 2.11
N ASP A 152 -13.07 -19.80 1.61
CA ASP A 152 -13.04 -21.05 0.85
C ASP A 152 -12.36 -20.87 -0.52
N VAL A 153 -12.59 -19.72 -1.16
CA VAL A 153 -11.93 -19.36 -2.42
C VAL A 153 -10.44 -19.16 -2.23
N VAL A 154 -9.97 -18.70 -1.08
CA VAL A 154 -8.55 -18.45 -0.85
C VAL A 154 -8.06 -19.24 0.36
N PRO A 155 -7.72 -20.53 0.20
CA PRO A 155 -6.94 -21.27 1.19
C PRO A 155 -5.72 -20.43 1.63
N GLY A 156 -5.70 -20.06 2.91
CA GLY A 156 -4.73 -19.13 3.50
C GLY A 156 -5.27 -17.73 3.82
N ALA A 157 -6.49 -17.36 3.42
CA ALA A 157 -7.09 -16.06 3.74
C ALA A 157 -7.32 -15.86 5.25
N GLU A 158 -7.69 -16.92 5.97
CA GLU A 158 -7.74 -16.86 7.43
C GLU A 158 -6.35 -16.57 8.02
N ALA A 159 -5.30 -17.21 7.50
CA ALA A 159 -3.93 -16.94 7.92
C ALA A 159 -3.51 -15.48 7.65
N VAL A 160 -4.04 -14.84 6.60
CA VAL A 160 -3.86 -13.40 6.35
C VAL A 160 -4.52 -12.56 7.45
N LEU A 161 -5.75 -12.90 7.87
CA LEU A 161 -6.42 -12.20 8.98
C LEU A 161 -5.69 -12.42 10.31
N LEU A 162 -5.25 -13.65 10.60
CA LEU A 162 -4.46 -13.95 11.79
C LEU A 162 -3.13 -13.20 11.78
N ALA A 163 -2.44 -13.12 10.64
CA ALA A 163 -1.25 -12.30 10.48
C ALA A 163 -1.55 -10.81 10.71
N ALA A 164 -2.70 -10.32 10.26
CA ALA A 164 -3.15 -8.96 10.50
C ALA A 164 -3.45 -8.65 11.98
N GLY A 165 -3.42 -9.64 12.89
CA GLY A 165 -3.64 -9.46 14.32
C GLY A 165 -5.01 -9.90 14.81
N PHE A 166 -5.84 -10.52 13.96
CA PHE A 166 -7.06 -11.19 14.42
C PHE A 166 -6.71 -12.44 15.23
N ARG A 167 -7.60 -12.81 16.15
CA ARG A 167 -7.50 -13.99 17.01
C ARG A 167 -8.80 -14.77 16.95
N HIS A 168 -8.75 -16.07 17.21
CA HIS A 168 -9.97 -16.86 17.41
C HIS A 168 -10.70 -16.38 18.67
N GLY A 169 -11.93 -15.88 18.50
CA GLY A 169 -12.82 -15.47 19.58
C GLY A 169 -13.96 -16.46 19.85
N GLY A 170 -13.97 -17.60 19.14
CA GLY A 170 -15.00 -18.64 19.20
C GLY A 170 -14.84 -19.64 18.05
N SER A 171 -15.77 -20.57 17.91
CA SER A 171 -15.73 -21.59 16.85
C SER A 171 -15.89 -21.02 15.43
N ASP A 172 -16.57 -19.90 15.28
CA ASP A 172 -16.88 -19.27 13.98
C ASP A 172 -16.55 -17.76 13.95
N THR A 173 -15.69 -17.30 14.86
CA THR A 173 -15.46 -15.88 15.06
C THR A 173 -13.98 -15.56 15.16
N LEU A 174 -13.55 -14.61 14.33
CA LEU A 174 -12.26 -13.93 14.45
C LEU A 174 -12.49 -12.55 15.07
N ALA A 175 -11.72 -12.20 16.08
CA ALA A 175 -11.79 -10.94 16.78
C ALA A 175 -10.46 -10.18 16.71
N PHE A 176 -10.53 -8.90 16.37
CA PHE A 176 -9.41 -7.97 16.46
C PHE A 176 -9.37 -7.35 17.88
N PRO A 177 -8.19 -7.21 18.50
CA PRO A 177 -8.09 -6.72 19.87
C PRO A 177 -8.65 -5.30 20.03
N PRO A 178 -9.19 -4.95 21.20
CA PRO A 178 -9.67 -3.60 21.48
C PRO A 178 -8.52 -2.58 21.51
N PRO A 179 -8.83 -1.27 21.37
CA PRO A 179 -7.84 -0.21 21.58
C PRO A 179 -7.16 -0.35 22.95
N GLY A 180 -5.84 -0.16 22.99
CA GLY A 180 -5.06 -0.18 24.22
C GLY A 180 -4.42 -1.52 24.56
N ASP A 181 -4.94 -2.64 24.06
CA ASP A 181 -4.39 -3.96 24.41
C ASP A 181 -3.02 -4.21 23.75
N GLU A 182 -2.84 -3.86 22.47
CA GLU A 182 -1.57 -4.11 21.76
C GLU A 182 -1.33 -3.11 20.63
N GLY A 183 -0.47 -2.11 20.88
CA GLY A 183 -0.03 -1.18 19.84
C GLY A 183 0.63 -1.85 18.62
N GLY A 184 1.06 -3.12 18.75
CA GLY A 184 1.59 -3.93 17.66
C GLY A 184 0.53 -4.47 16.70
N ALA A 185 -0.67 -4.82 17.18
CA ALA A 185 -1.73 -5.40 16.34
C ALA A 185 -2.22 -4.41 15.28
N MET A 186 -2.37 -3.14 15.65
CA MET A 186 -2.79 -2.09 14.70
C MET A 186 -1.73 -1.87 13.60
N ARG A 187 -0.44 -1.94 13.95
CA ARG A 187 0.66 -1.79 12.98
C ARG A 187 0.68 -2.96 11.98
N ALA A 188 0.50 -4.18 12.46
CA ALA A 188 0.37 -5.36 11.63
C ALA A 188 -0.85 -5.26 10.69
N LEU A 189 -2.00 -4.85 11.22
CA LEU A 189 -3.22 -4.64 10.45
C LEU A 189 -3.04 -3.59 9.36
N MET A 190 -2.40 -2.46 9.66
CA MET A 190 -2.11 -1.40 8.69
C MET A 190 -1.20 -1.92 7.57
N ALA A 191 -0.15 -2.68 7.90
CA ALA A 191 0.75 -3.27 6.92
C ALA A 191 0.01 -4.22 5.97
N VAL A 192 -0.77 -5.17 6.52
CA VAL A 192 -1.56 -6.14 5.72
C VAL A 192 -2.60 -5.43 4.87
N ASN A 193 -3.33 -4.47 5.45
CA ASN A 193 -4.36 -3.70 4.73
C ASN A 193 -3.75 -2.93 3.54
N ALA A 194 -2.61 -2.27 3.75
CA ALA A 194 -1.92 -1.55 2.70
C ALA A 194 -1.47 -2.49 1.57
N LYS A 195 -0.97 -3.70 1.90
CA LYS A 195 -0.60 -4.71 0.89
C LYS A 195 -1.82 -5.23 0.13
N LEU A 196 -2.91 -5.54 0.80
CA LEU A 196 -4.17 -5.97 0.16
C LEU A 196 -4.65 -4.90 -0.84
N HIS A 197 -4.70 -3.63 -0.43
CA HIS A 197 -5.10 -2.55 -1.33
C HIS A 197 -4.11 -2.29 -2.48
N GLN A 198 -2.81 -2.52 -2.26
CA GLN A 198 -1.80 -2.47 -3.31
C GLN A 198 -2.10 -3.52 -4.40
N LEU A 199 -2.41 -4.74 -3.99
CA LEU A 199 -2.74 -5.85 -4.88
C LEU A 199 -4.07 -5.65 -5.62
N ILE A 200 -5.12 -5.25 -4.90
CA ILE A 200 -6.46 -5.01 -5.47
C ILE A 200 -6.43 -3.89 -6.53
N SER A 201 -5.67 -2.81 -6.27
CA SER A 201 -5.62 -1.66 -7.18
C SER A 201 -5.08 -2.00 -8.58
N ARG A 202 -4.32 -3.09 -8.71
CA ARG A 202 -3.68 -3.50 -9.98
C ARG A 202 -4.54 -4.41 -10.84
N LYS A 203 -5.34 -5.30 -10.24
CA LYS A 203 -6.16 -6.27 -10.98
C LYS A 203 -7.27 -5.63 -11.81
N VAL A 204 -7.61 -4.35 -11.57
CA VAL A 204 -8.63 -3.65 -12.37
C VAL A 204 -8.12 -3.28 -13.78
N GLY A 205 -7.04 -3.90 -14.29
CA GLY A 205 -6.50 -3.66 -15.63
C GLY A 205 -5.83 -2.29 -15.78
N ARG A 206 -5.23 -1.80 -14.69
CA ARG A 206 -4.72 -0.44 -14.59
C ARG A 206 -3.26 -0.52 -14.16
N ASP A 207 -2.38 -0.43 -15.14
CA ASP A 207 -0.94 -0.10 -15.07
C ASP A 207 -0.54 0.99 -14.03
N GLY A 208 -1.53 1.71 -13.49
CA GLY A 208 -1.36 2.83 -12.58
C GLY A 208 -1.71 4.16 -13.25
N SER A 209 -1.89 4.17 -14.58
CA SER A 209 -2.31 5.35 -15.35
C SER A 209 -3.74 5.77 -15.00
N ASP A 210 -4.62 4.85 -14.60
CA ASP A 210 -5.96 5.22 -14.14
C ASP A 210 -5.98 5.85 -12.72
N ARG A 211 -4.82 6.00 -12.06
CA ARG A 211 -4.70 6.96 -10.94
C ARG A 211 -4.52 8.40 -11.42
N LEU A 212 -4.15 8.58 -12.68
CA LEU A 212 -4.16 9.86 -13.38
C LEU A 212 -5.58 10.23 -13.81
N VAL A 213 -6.46 9.23 -13.95
CA VAL A 213 -7.88 9.39 -14.28
C VAL A 213 -8.72 9.16 -13.03
N THR A 214 -8.86 10.19 -12.21
CA THR A 214 -9.85 10.18 -11.12
C THR A 214 -11.24 10.00 -11.74
N ARG A 215 -12.02 9.00 -11.30
CA ARG A 215 -13.46 9.01 -11.62
C ARG A 215 -14.09 10.18 -10.85
N LYS A 216 -15.33 10.56 -11.21
CA LYS A 216 -16.10 11.75 -10.73
C LYS A 216 -16.01 12.12 -9.24
N HIS A 217 -15.44 11.30 -8.35
CA HIS A 217 -15.42 11.49 -6.89
C HIS A 217 -14.08 11.23 -6.19
N ASP A 218 -12.95 11.03 -6.89
CA ASP A 218 -11.73 10.44 -6.28
C ASP A 218 -10.55 11.38 -5.99
N ALA A 219 -10.66 12.70 -6.20
CA ALA A 219 -9.59 13.61 -5.79
C ALA A 219 -9.36 13.51 -4.25
N PRO A 220 -8.10 13.42 -3.79
CA PRO A 220 -7.80 13.39 -2.36
C PRO A 220 -8.47 14.55 -1.60
N ARG A 221 -8.83 14.32 -0.34
CA ARG A 221 -9.46 15.37 0.48
C ARG A 221 -8.51 16.55 0.61
N GLY A 222 -8.92 17.71 0.08
CA GLY A 222 -8.16 18.96 0.16
C GLY A 222 -7.48 19.39 -1.14
N GLU A 223 -7.52 18.58 -2.19
CA GLU A 223 -6.89 18.89 -3.48
C GLU A 223 -7.89 19.37 -4.54
N PHE A 224 -7.38 20.12 -5.53
CA PHE A 224 -8.13 20.49 -6.73
C PHE A 224 -8.36 19.28 -7.64
N ARG A 225 -9.44 19.33 -8.42
CA ARG A 225 -9.72 18.36 -9.49
C ARG A 225 -9.90 19.09 -10.81
N TYR A 226 -9.33 18.55 -11.88
CA TYR A 226 -9.41 19.09 -13.23
C TYR A 226 -10.13 18.08 -14.13
N GLU A 227 -11.36 18.38 -14.56
CA GLU A 227 -12.18 17.51 -15.41
C GLU A 227 -12.10 17.97 -16.86
N CYS A 228 -11.70 17.10 -17.78
CA CYS A 228 -11.72 17.45 -19.20
C CYS A 228 -13.17 17.59 -19.68
N GLU A 229 -13.49 18.69 -20.35
CA GLU A 229 -14.85 18.95 -20.84
C GLU A 229 -15.20 18.10 -22.08
N LEU A 230 -14.19 17.75 -22.89
CA LEU A 230 -14.37 16.96 -24.12
C LEU A 230 -14.27 15.44 -23.92
N CYS A 231 -13.68 14.98 -22.81
CA CYS A 231 -13.45 13.55 -22.55
C CYS A 231 -14.15 13.13 -21.27
N PRO A 232 -15.41 12.65 -21.34
CA PRO A 232 -16.18 12.26 -20.18
C PRO A 232 -15.46 11.23 -19.32
N GLY A 233 -15.29 11.56 -18.04
CA GLY A 233 -14.62 10.69 -17.07
C GLY A 233 -13.11 10.88 -16.96
N TYR A 234 -12.50 11.70 -17.82
CA TYR A 234 -11.10 12.08 -17.66
C TYR A 234 -10.96 13.21 -16.63
N ASN A 235 -10.43 12.91 -15.45
CA ASN A 235 -10.19 13.91 -14.43
C ASN A 235 -8.80 13.73 -13.81
N LEU A 236 -8.07 14.82 -13.64
CA LEU A 236 -6.76 14.85 -13.01
C LEU A 236 -6.90 15.39 -11.57
N CYS A 237 -6.15 14.85 -10.60
CA CYS A 237 -5.90 15.55 -9.34
C CYS A 237 -4.81 16.63 -9.54
N GLU A 238 -4.60 17.49 -8.55
CA GLU A 238 -3.60 18.57 -8.61
C GLU A 238 -2.19 18.09 -9.00
N ALA A 239 -1.67 17.05 -8.35
CA ALA A 239 -0.36 16.51 -8.70
C ALA A 239 -0.29 15.93 -10.14
N CYS A 240 -1.39 15.34 -10.63
CA CYS A 240 -1.43 14.82 -12.00
C CYS A 240 -1.59 15.95 -13.02
N TRP A 241 -2.28 17.04 -12.65
CA TRP A 241 -2.38 18.26 -13.45
C TRP A 241 -1.00 18.90 -13.64
N ASP A 242 -0.21 19.02 -12.57
CA ASP A 242 1.15 19.55 -12.66
C ASP A 242 2.04 18.71 -13.57
N GLN A 243 1.92 17.38 -13.49
CA GLN A 243 2.62 16.46 -14.39
C GLN A 243 2.14 16.58 -15.84
N PHE A 244 0.83 16.74 -16.05
CA PHE A 244 0.22 16.95 -17.35
C PHE A 244 0.72 18.23 -18.02
N MET A 245 0.77 19.32 -17.25
CA MET A 245 1.27 20.62 -17.72
C MET A 245 2.79 20.63 -17.96
N SER A 246 3.54 19.74 -17.32
CA SER A 246 5.00 19.63 -17.45
C SER A 246 5.50 18.61 -18.47
N ASP A 247 4.62 18.01 -19.29
CA ASP A 247 4.96 16.98 -20.29
C ASP A 247 5.50 15.66 -19.69
N THR A 248 5.30 15.45 -18.40
CA THR A 248 5.82 14.26 -17.71
C THR A 248 4.77 13.16 -17.52
N LEU A 249 3.50 13.46 -17.83
CA LEU A 249 2.38 12.54 -17.66
C LEU A 249 2.16 11.62 -18.87
N SER A 250 2.03 10.31 -18.62
CA SER A 250 1.77 9.28 -19.64
C SER A 250 0.70 8.27 -19.15
N PRO A 251 -0.29 7.88 -19.98
CA PRO A 251 -0.48 8.25 -21.39
C PRO A 251 -0.89 9.72 -21.56
N ALA A 252 -0.48 10.31 -22.68
CA ALA A 252 -0.73 11.70 -22.99
C ALA A 252 -2.19 11.89 -23.43
N HIS A 253 -2.95 12.69 -22.69
CA HIS A 253 -4.23 13.23 -23.12
C HIS A 253 -4.00 14.50 -23.96
N ALA A 254 -4.93 14.83 -24.85
CA ALA A 254 -4.84 16.03 -25.69
C ALA A 254 -4.82 17.30 -24.82
N ARG A 255 -3.84 18.18 -25.07
CA ARG A 255 -3.56 19.38 -24.23
C ARG A 255 -4.39 20.60 -24.57
N ASP A 256 -4.89 20.61 -25.79
CA ASP A 256 -5.82 21.60 -26.31
C ASP A 256 -7.24 21.39 -25.81
N HIS A 257 -7.52 20.27 -25.13
CA HIS A 257 -8.81 20.06 -24.49
C HIS A 257 -9.02 21.03 -23.32
N PRO A 258 -10.17 21.72 -23.24
CA PRO A 258 -10.51 22.54 -22.08
C PRO A 258 -10.76 21.69 -20.84
N PHE A 259 -10.32 22.18 -19.69
CA PHE A 259 -10.51 21.55 -18.38
C PHE A 259 -11.29 22.44 -17.43
N HIS A 260 -12.30 21.86 -16.79
CA HIS A 260 -13.06 22.46 -15.71
C HIS A 260 -12.39 22.20 -14.35
N THR A 261 -12.08 23.27 -13.61
CA THR A 261 -11.46 23.17 -12.29
C THR A 261 -12.52 23.10 -11.20
N HIS A 262 -12.52 22.01 -10.44
CA HIS A 262 -13.33 21.82 -9.24
C HIS A 262 -12.48 22.11 -8.00
N HIS A 263 -12.94 23.05 -7.18
CA HIS A 263 -12.29 23.39 -5.92
C HIS A 263 -12.40 22.25 -4.88
N PRO A 264 -11.42 22.12 -3.95
CA PRO A 264 -11.48 21.14 -2.88
C PRO A 264 -12.80 21.19 -2.09
N LYS A 265 -13.38 20.03 -1.78
CA LYS A 265 -14.63 19.95 -0.98
C LYS A 265 -14.51 20.60 0.41
N ALA A 266 -13.30 20.61 1.00
CA ALA A 266 -13.05 21.29 2.27
C ALA A 266 -13.14 22.83 2.15
N SER A 267 -12.72 23.40 1.02
CA SER A 267 -12.89 24.83 0.73
C SER A 267 -14.33 25.20 0.38
N GLN A 268 -15.14 24.28 -0.15
CA GLN A 268 -16.54 24.58 -0.49
C GLN A 268 -17.44 24.79 0.75
N HIS A 269 -17.12 24.15 1.89
CA HIS A 269 -17.80 24.43 3.16
C HIS A 269 -17.34 25.75 3.80
N ASN A 270 -16.08 26.15 3.60
CA ASN A 270 -15.52 27.38 4.15
C ASN A 270 -15.88 28.65 3.36
N LEU A 271 -16.43 28.54 2.16
CA LEU A 271 -16.93 29.69 1.39
C LEU A 271 -18.29 30.21 1.91
N ARG A 272 -18.91 29.52 2.87
CA ARG A 272 -20.24 29.89 3.43
C ARG A 272 -20.34 29.85 4.97
N SER A 273 -19.30 29.48 5.69
CA SER A 273 -19.33 29.44 7.16
C SER A 273 -18.57 30.62 7.75
N ASN A 274 -19.27 31.49 8.48
CA ASN A 274 -18.68 32.54 9.30
C ASN A 274 -17.54 31.98 10.17
N VAL A 275 -16.45 32.75 10.20
CA VAL A 275 -15.26 32.54 11.01
C VAL A 275 -15.68 32.42 12.48
N SER A 276 -15.30 31.31 13.12
CA SER A 276 -15.37 31.18 14.57
C SER A 276 -13.97 31.39 15.12
N ASP A 277 -13.75 32.50 15.82
CA ASP A 277 -12.47 32.94 16.42
C ASP A 277 -11.94 32.03 17.56
N SER A 278 -12.54 30.86 17.76
CA SER A 278 -12.35 30.01 18.95
C SER A 278 -11.70 28.66 18.68
N ASN A 279 -11.07 28.43 17.52
CA ASN A 279 -10.23 27.24 17.32
C ASN A 279 -8.74 27.56 17.53
N PRO A 280 -8.18 27.33 18.75
CA PRO A 280 -6.77 27.58 19.03
C PRO A 280 -5.81 26.59 18.36
N TRP A 281 -6.31 25.58 17.64
CA TRP A 281 -5.46 24.51 17.09
C TRP A 281 -5.23 24.58 15.57
N GLY A 282 -5.86 25.51 14.86
CA GLY A 282 -5.69 25.65 13.41
C GLY A 282 -6.02 24.38 12.62
N VAL A 283 -5.95 24.45 11.29
CA VAL A 283 -6.10 23.29 10.41
C VAL A 283 -4.77 22.54 10.37
N LEU A 284 -4.72 21.33 10.95
CA LEU A 284 -3.58 20.43 10.80
C LEU A 284 -3.50 19.94 9.34
N VAL A 285 -2.56 20.48 8.58
CA VAL A 285 -2.18 19.96 7.26
C VAL A 285 -1.40 18.66 7.45
N ALA A 286 -2.00 17.53 7.09
CA ALA A 286 -1.33 16.23 7.09
C ALA A 286 -0.29 16.16 5.95
N GLY A 287 0.97 16.51 6.24
CA GLY A 287 2.05 16.54 5.23
C GLY A 287 3.45 16.14 5.72
N GLY A 288 3.58 15.47 6.88
CA GLY A 288 4.86 15.40 7.60
C GLY A 288 5.75 14.14 7.47
N SER A 289 5.22 12.94 7.20
CA SER A 289 5.97 11.71 7.55
C SER A 289 6.58 10.92 6.36
N ALA A 290 5.86 10.76 5.25
CA ALA A 290 6.26 9.80 4.21
C ALA A 290 7.35 10.30 3.25
N ALA A 291 7.27 11.56 2.80
CA ALA A 291 8.29 12.15 1.92
C ALA A 291 9.65 12.26 2.62
N ARG A 292 9.67 12.62 3.92
CA ARG A 292 10.89 12.63 4.73
C ARG A 292 11.39 11.24 5.06
N ALA A 293 10.51 10.24 5.23
CA ALA A 293 10.94 8.85 5.38
C ALA A 293 11.61 8.33 4.10
N ARG A 294 11.09 8.70 2.92
CA ARG A 294 11.69 8.38 1.61
C ARG A 294 13.00 9.10 1.36
N GLU A 295 13.07 10.39 1.64
CA GLU A 295 14.32 11.14 1.51
C GLU A 295 15.39 10.57 2.45
N ARG A 296 15.01 10.19 3.68
CA ARG A 296 15.91 9.49 4.59
C ARG A 296 16.28 8.09 4.12
N LEU A 297 15.35 7.34 3.50
CA LEU A 297 15.64 6.02 2.96
C LEU A 297 16.62 6.16 1.78
N LYS A 298 16.32 7.01 0.81
CA LYS A 298 17.16 7.32 -0.37
C LYS A 298 18.56 7.79 0.04
N GLN A 299 18.65 8.72 0.99
CA GLN A 299 19.92 9.20 1.54
C GLN A 299 20.70 8.14 2.32
N ARG A 300 20.01 7.16 2.93
CA ARG A 300 20.64 6.11 3.75
C ARG A 300 21.02 4.87 2.95
N THR A 301 20.20 4.47 1.97
CA THR A 301 20.33 3.18 1.27
C THR A 301 20.98 3.29 -0.10
N GLY A 302 21.03 4.48 -0.71
CA GLY A 302 21.57 4.66 -2.06
C GLY A 302 20.74 4.01 -3.17
N LEU A 303 19.48 3.68 -2.87
CA LEU A 303 18.46 3.21 -3.82
C LEU A 303 17.72 4.41 -4.42
#